data_AF-A0A0B8QNJ1-F1
#
_entry.id   AF-A0A0B8QNJ1-F1
#
_cell.length_a   1.000
_cell.length_b   1.000
_cell.length_c   1.000
_cell.angle_alpha   90.00
_cell.angle_beta   90.00
_cell.angle_gamma   90.00
#
_symmetry.space_group_name_H-M   'P 1'
#
loop_
_entity.id
_entity.type
_entity.pdbx_description
1 polymer ?
#
loop_
_entity_poly.entity_id
_entity_poly.type
_entity_poly.pdbx_seq_one_letter_code
_entity_poly.pdbx_strand_id
1 'polypeptide(L)'
;MTTATPTRPESQNPTALQQYQEQGFILHKQPLLEESQFSKLTEIFESLLAEKGDLRADELNRPHYADPRLFEFLTAKPVLDLVESLIGPNIGLWSSHFICKEPFTGRTTPWHEDSKYWEGRIDRMDKLATIWLAIDPSNKQNGCMRVIPSTHLVSGDLEYVPVSKETHTFGTELHNRYFDEKDAVYFELQPNECSVHDGRIFMAL
;
A
#
# COMPACT_ATOMS: atom_id res chain seq x y z
N MET A 1 5.76 20.18 54.64
CA MET A 1 6.08 19.04 53.76
C MET A 1 4.89 18.84 52.83
N THR A 2 4.96 19.43 51.65
CA THR A 2 3.90 19.38 50.63
C THR A 2 4.27 18.26 49.67
N THR A 3 3.53 17.15 49.72
CA THR A 3 3.69 16.03 48.79
C THR A 3 3.09 16.41 47.44
N ALA A 4 3.94 16.69 46.46
CA ALA A 4 3.55 16.84 45.07
C ALA A 4 3.19 15.46 44.50
N THR A 5 1.96 15.31 44.03
CA THR A 5 1.48 14.15 43.29
C THR A 5 2.23 14.07 41.95
N PRO A 6 2.76 12.91 41.52
CA PRO A 6 3.39 12.80 40.22
C PRO A 6 2.31 12.88 39.14
N THR A 7 2.41 13.89 38.28
CA THR A 7 1.64 13.98 37.04
C THR A 7 1.99 12.78 36.16
N ARG A 8 0.96 11.99 35.84
CA ARG A 8 1.01 10.89 34.86
C ARG A 8 1.54 11.43 33.53
N PRO A 9 2.49 10.77 32.86
CA PRO A 9 2.97 11.25 31.57
C PRO A 9 1.81 11.22 30.56
N GLU A 10 1.63 12.33 29.85
CA GLU A 10 0.74 12.43 28.70
C GLU A 10 1.03 11.26 27.75
N SER A 11 0.00 10.52 27.36
CA SER A 11 0.11 9.49 26.32
C SER A 11 0.49 10.17 25.01
N GLN A 12 1.79 10.27 24.73
CA GLN A 12 2.28 10.75 23.45
C GLN A 12 1.89 9.71 22.40
N ASN A 13 0.98 10.09 21.51
CA ASN A 13 0.70 9.27 20.33
C ASN A 13 2.02 9.04 19.58
N PRO A 14 2.30 7.82 19.12
CA PRO A 14 3.52 7.53 18.38
C PRO A 14 3.61 8.43 17.16
N THR A 15 4.83 8.86 16.82
CA THR A 15 5.09 9.55 15.55
C THR A 15 4.79 8.62 14.37
N ALA A 16 4.56 9.18 13.18
CA ALA A 16 4.32 8.38 11.97
C ALA A 16 5.46 7.37 11.72
N LEU A 17 6.72 7.77 11.95
CA LEU A 17 7.87 6.88 11.81
C LEU A 17 7.84 5.73 12.84
N GLN A 18 7.51 6.01 14.10
CA GLN A 18 7.38 4.98 15.13
C GLN A 18 6.26 3.99 14.79
N GLN A 19 5.10 4.50 14.38
CA GLN A 19 4.00 3.64 13.94
C GLN A 19 4.40 2.78 12.74
N TYR A 20 5.07 3.36 11.74
CA TYR A 20 5.56 2.59 10.58
C TYR A 20 6.54 1.49 10.99
N GLN A 21 7.47 1.79 11.90
CA GLN A 21 8.47 0.83 12.37
C GLN A 21 7.83 -0.31 13.19
N GLU A 22 6.85 0.00 14.03
CA GLU A 22 6.20 -0.97 14.92
C GLU A 22 5.13 -1.78 14.17
N GLN A 23 4.29 -1.12 13.37
CA GLN A 23 3.10 -1.73 12.75
C GLN A 23 3.32 -2.13 11.29
N GLY A 24 4.34 -1.59 10.64
CA GLY A 24 4.64 -1.85 9.22
C GLY A 24 3.86 -0.96 8.25
N PHE A 25 3.06 -0.03 8.76
CA PHE A 25 2.28 0.89 7.94
C PHE A 25 1.87 2.17 8.67
N ILE A 26 1.49 3.18 7.89
CA ILE A 26 0.75 4.35 8.34
C ILE A 26 -0.44 4.64 7.41
N LEU A 27 -1.46 5.31 7.95
CA LEU A 27 -2.57 5.86 7.16
C LEU A 27 -2.47 7.39 7.16
N HIS A 28 -2.27 7.98 6.00
CA HIS A 28 -2.29 9.41 5.79
C HIS A 28 -3.71 9.85 5.40
N LYS A 29 -4.50 10.20 6.43
CA LYS A 29 -5.93 10.57 6.33
C LYS A 29 -6.16 12.03 5.93
N GLN A 30 -5.38 12.51 4.99
CA GLN A 30 -5.47 13.84 4.41
C GLN A 30 -5.17 13.77 2.92
N PRO A 31 -5.63 14.74 2.11
CA PRO A 31 -5.25 14.84 0.70
C PRO A 31 -3.73 14.89 0.52
N LEU A 32 -3.16 13.93 -0.21
CA LEU A 32 -1.72 13.85 -0.47
C LEU A 32 -1.30 14.84 -1.56
N LEU A 33 -2.08 14.94 -2.62
CA LEU A 33 -1.81 15.80 -3.78
C LEU A 33 -2.70 17.05 -3.75
N GLU A 34 -2.25 18.11 -4.41
CA GLU A 34 -3.14 19.24 -4.70
C GLU A 34 -4.31 18.78 -5.58
N GLU A 35 -5.48 19.41 -5.42
CA GLU A 35 -6.71 19.01 -6.10
C GLU A 35 -6.57 18.95 -7.63
N SER A 36 -5.83 19.89 -8.21
CA SER A 36 -5.56 19.93 -9.66
C SER A 36 -4.68 18.76 -10.12
N GLN A 37 -3.66 18.40 -9.33
CA GLN A 37 -2.81 17.24 -9.60
C GLN A 37 -3.60 15.94 -9.43
N PHE A 38 -4.38 15.82 -8.36
CA PHE A 38 -5.21 14.65 -8.13
C PHE A 38 -6.23 14.43 -9.26
N SER A 39 -6.91 15.51 -9.69
CA SER A 39 -7.86 15.47 -10.81
C SER A 39 -7.18 14.97 -12.09
N LYS A 40 -5.97 15.48 -12.40
CA LYS A 40 -5.20 15.06 -13.57
C LYS A 40 -4.75 13.59 -13.50
N LEU A 41 -4.37 13.11 -12.31
CA LEU A 41 -4.04 11.70 -12.10
C LEU A 41 -5.25 10.81 -12.38
N THR A 42 -6.43 11.21 -11.89
CA THR A 42 -7.69 10.50 -12.14
C THR A 42 -8.03 10.49 -13.63
N GLU A 43 -7.90 11.61 -14.34
CA GLU A 43 -8.10 11.66 -15.80
C GLU A 43 -7.16 10.73 -16.58
N ILE A 44 -5.88 10.64 -16.16
CA ILE A 44 -4.93 9.70 -16.76
C ILE A 44 -5.35 8.26 -16.49
N PHE A 45 -5.76 7.94 -15.26
CA PHE A 45 -6.27 6.61 -14.92
C PHE A 45 -7.48 6.23 -15.79
N GLU A 46 -8.48 7.11 -15.91
CA GLU A 46 -9.67 6.87 -16.72
C GLU A 46 -9.34 6.67 -18.20
N SER A 47 -8.43 7.48 -18.75
CA SER A 47 -7.94 7.31 -20.13
C SER A 47 -7.26 5.95 -20.33
N LEU A 48 -6.36 5.56 -19.42
CA LEU A 48 -5.68 4.26 -19.49
C LEU A 48 -6.66 3.08 -19.31
N LEU A 49 -7.66 3.24 -18.45
CA LEU A 49 -8.71 2.24 -18.23
C LEU A 49 -9.58 2.08 -19.49
N ALA A 50 -9.95 3.18 -20.15
CA ALA A 50 -10.70 3.15 -21.41
C ALA A 50 -9.90 2.55 -22.57
N GLU A 51 -8.58 2.75 -22.58
CA GLU A 51 -7.66 2.31 -23.62
C GLU A 51 -7.04 0.92 -23.38
N LYS A 52 -7.37 0.25 -22.27
CA LYS A 52 -6.76 -1.02 -21.84
C LYS A 52 -6.93 -2.19 -22.83
N GLY A 53 -7.85 -2.08 -23.78
CA GLY A 53 -8.19 -3.15 -24.71
C GLY A 53 -8.72 -4.40 -23.99
N ASP A 54 -8.16 -5.55 -24.34
CA ASP A 54 -8.53 -6.86 -23.78
C ASP A 54 -8.00 -7.11 -22.36
N LEU A 55 -7.16 -6.21 -21.83
CA LEU A 55 -6.67 -6.32 -20.45
C LEU A 55 -7.82 -6.17 -19.47
N ARG A 56 -7.70 -6.82 -18.32
CA ARG A 56 -8.61 -6.57 -17.19
C ARG A 56 -8.27 -5.25 -16.51
N ALA A 57 -9.26 -4.67 -15.82
CA ALA A 57 -9.05 -3.44 -15.05
C ALA A 57 -8.00 -3.58 -13.94
N ASP A 58 -7.82 -4.80 -13.41
CA ASP A 58 -6.81 -5.15 -12.40
C ASP A 58 -5.42 -5.48 -13.00
N GLU A 59 -5.21 -5.24 -14.31
CA GLU A 59 -3.97 -5.59 -15.03
C GLU A 59 -3.21 -4.38 -15.59
N LEU A 60 -3.53 -3.16 -15.13
CA LEU A 60 -2.83 -1.92 -15.47
C LEU A 60 -1.48 -1.80 -14.75
N ASN A 61 -0.57 -2.71 -15.10
CA ASN A 61 0.72 -2.89 -14.45
C ASN A 61 1.81 -2.03 -15.10
N ARG A 62 2.54 -1.28 -14.27
CA ARG A 62 3.70 -0.47 -14.69
C ARG A 62 3.43 0.50 -15.85
N PRO A 63 2.31 1.25 -15.84
CA PRO A 63 1.97 2.17 -16.92
C PRO A 63 3.00 3.29 -17.10
N HIS A 64 3.77 3.62 -16.06
CA HIS A 64 4.84 4.64 -16.10
C HIS A 64 5.94 4.36 -17.13
N TYR A 65 6.12 3.11 -17.59
CA TYR A 65 7.06 2.83 -18.68
C TYR A 65 6.57 3.36 -20.03
N ALA A 66 5.26 3.42 -20.24
CA ALA A 66 4.64 3.87 -21.49
C ALA A 66 4.11 5.30 -21.41
N ASP A 67 3.71 5.75 -20.21
CA ASP A 67 3.14 7.07 -19.97
C ASP A 67 4.01 7.91 -19.01
N PRO A 68 4.93 8.73 -19.53
CA PRO A 68 5.81 9.55 -18.71
C PRO A 68 5.08 10.65 -17.93
N ARG A 69 3.81 10.96 -18.25
CA ARG A 69 3.00 11.93 -17.49
C ARG A 69 2.85 11.51 -16.03
N LEU A 70 2.89 10.21 -15.77
CA LEU A 70 2.76 9.67 -14.41
C LEU A 70 3.91 10.10 -13.48
N PHE A 71 5.08 10.46 -14.01
CA PHE A 71 6.19 10.94 -13.17
C PHE A 71 5.88 12.25 -12.45
N GLU A 72 4.94 13.06 -12.97
CA GLU A 72 4.45 14.25 -12.28
C GLU A 72 3.91 13.95 -10.88
N PHE A 73 3.31 12.77 -10.69
CA PHE A 73 2.72 12.34 -9.42
C PHE A 73 3.69 11.43 -8.64
N LEU A 74 4.33 10.48 -9.34
CA LEU A 74 5.25 9.53 -8.72
C LEU A 74 6.49 10.20 -8.11
N THR A 75 6.81 11.42 -8.54
CA THR A 75 7.92 12.24 -8.01
C THR A 75 7.44 13.56 -7.41
N ALA A 76 6.13 13.71 -7.17
CA ALA A 76 5.59 14.92 -6.57
C ALA A 76 6.17 15.16 -5.17
N LYS A 77 6.43 16.43 -4.83
CA LYS A 77 7.04 16.79 -3.55
C LYS A 77 6.31 16.19 -2.33
N PRO A 78 4.96 16.24 -2.23
CA PRO A 78 4.27 15.62 -1.09
C PRO A 78 4.48 14.11 -0.98
N VAL A 79 4.60 13.42 -2.11
CA VAL A 79 4.87 11.96 -2.18
C VAL A 79 6.28 11.66 -1.70
N LEU A 80 7.27 12.42 -2.19
CA LEU A 80 8.67 12.28 -1.79
C LEU A 80 8.89 12.64 -0.32
N ASP A 81 8.33 13.75 0.15
CA ASP A 81 8.41 14.17 1.56
C ASP A 81 7.84 13.09 2.50
N LEU A 82 6.70 12.50 2.12
CA LEU A 82 6.04 11.47 2.92
C LEU A 82 6.92 10.22 3.02
N VAL A 83 7.41 9.68 1.90
CA VAL A 83 8.22 8.45 1.92
C VAL A 83 9.60 8.70 2.52
N GLU A 84 10.22 9.85 2.26
CA GLU A 84 11.52 10.25 2.84
C GLU A 84 11.48 10.21 4.37
N SER A 85 10.39 10.68 4.96
CA SER A 85 10.20 10.67 6.42
C SER A 85 10.21 9.27 7.05
N LEU A 86 9.98 8.22 6.25
CA LEU A 86 9.88 6.83 6.68
C LEU A 86 11.12 6.00 6.34
N ILE A 87 11.59 6.09 5.09
CA ILE A 87 12.68 5.23 4.59
C ILE A 87 14.04 5.94 4.50
N GLY A 88 14.04 7.27 4.55
CA GLY A 88 15.22 8.12 4.40
C GLY A 88 15.35 8.77 3.01
N PRO A 89 16.41 9.57 2.79
CA PRO A 89 16.51 10.51 1.65
C PRO A 89 16.84 9.87 0.30
N ASN A 90 17.31 8.63 0.28
CA ASN A 90 17.74 7.96 -0.96
C ASN A 90 16.57 7.15 -1.54
N ILE A 91 15.73 7.82 -2.32
CA ILE A 91 14.50 7.25 -2.87
C ILE A 91 14.70 6.86 -4.34
N GLY A 92 14.31 5.64 -4.69
CA GLY A 92 14.22 5.18 -6.08
C GLY A 92 12.81 4.66 -6.37
N LEU A 93 12.20 5.13 -7.45
CA LEU A 93 10.96 4.57 -7.95
C LEU A 93 11.26 3.20 -8.60
N TRP A 94 10.70 2.14 -8.03
CA TRP A 94 10.86 0.78 -8.56
C TRP A 94 9.72 0.35 -9.49
N SER A 95 8.48 0.65 -9.11
CA SER A 95 7.28 0.33 -9.90
C SER A 95 6.11 1.22 -9.52
N SER A 96 5.11 1.25 -10.41
CA SER A 96 3.78 1.80 -10.14
C SER A 96 2.72 0.95 -10.80
N HIS A 97 1.52 0.92 -10.24
CA HIS A 97 0.41 0.10 -10.72
C HIS A 97 -0.89 0.87 -10.48
N PHE A 98 -1.83 0.82 -11.42
CA PHE A 98 -3.22 1.12 -11.11
C PHE A 98 -3.91 -0.19 -10.75
N ILE A 99 -4.60 -0.22 -9.62
CA ILE A 99 -5.35 -1.38 -9.15
C ILE A 99 -6.82 -1.01 -9.16
N CYS A 100 -7.55 -1.50 -10.15
CA CYS A 100 -9.00 -1.29 -10.27
C CYS A 100 -9.75 -2.60 -10.02
N LYS A 101 -10.71 -2.58 -9.09
CA LYS A 101 -11.62 -3.69 -8.81
C LYS A 101 -13.00 -3.32 -9.34
N GLU A 102 -13.34 -3.84 -10.52
CA GLU A 102 -14.69 -3.65 -11.05
C GLU A 102 -15.73 -4.34 -10.15
N PRO A 103 -16.91 -3.72 -9.95
CA PRO A 103 -17.96 -4.28 -9.10
C PRO A 103 -18.29 -5.73 -9.49
N PHE A 104 -18.23 -6.64 -8.51
CA PHE A 104 -18.60 -8.06 -8.62
C PHE A 104 -17.73 -8.93 -9.55
N THR A 105 -16.83 -8.35 -10.34
CA THR A 105 -16.00 -9.07 -11.34
C THR A 105 -14.50 -8.94 -11.10
N GLY A 106 -14.06 -8.03 -10.23
CA GLY A 106 -12.67 -7.91 -9.78
C GLY A 106 -12.20 -9.20 -9.10
N ARG A 107 -10.97 -9.63 -9.42
CA ARG A 107 -10.34 -10.79 -8.76
C ARG A 107 -9.87 -10.42 -7.37
N THR A 108 -9.76 -11.39 -6.47
CA THR A 108 -9.12 -11.19 -5.16
C THR A 108 -7.60 -11.01 -5.35
N THR A 109 -6.99 -10.03 -4.69
CA THR A 109 -5.55 -10.06 -4.47
C THR A 109 -5.29 -10.86 -3.19
N PRO A 110 -4.75 -12.09 -3.29
CA PRO A 110 -4.61 -12.97 -2.14
C PRO A 110 -3.63 -12.42 -1.11
N TRP A 111 -3.61 -13.01 0.09
CA TRP A 111 -2.60 -12.68 1.10
C TRP A 111 -1.18 -12.88 0.56
N HIS A 112 -0.34 -11.86 0.68
CA HIS A 112 1.03 -11.86 0.17
C HIS A 112 1.90 -10.82 0.88
N GLU A 113 3.19 -10.85 0.54
CA GLU A 113 4.15 -9.77 0.75
C GLU A 113 4.54 -9.24 -0.63
N ASP A 114 4.69 -7.93 -0.79
CA ASP A 114 5.24 -7.36 -2.03
C ASP A 114 6.68 -7.84 -2.26
N SER A 115 7.48 -7.92 -1.19
CA SER A 115 8.89 -8.30 -1.18
C SER A 115 9.17 -9.60 -1.93
N LYS A 116 8.26 -10.59 -1.81
CA LYS A 116 8.34 -11.87 -2.50
C LYS A 116 8.48 -11.72 -4.01
N TYR A 117 7.78 -10.76 -4.62
CA TYR A 117 7.81 -10.57 -6.08
C TYR A 117 9.06 -9.85 -6.57
N TRP A 118 9.85 -9.31 -5.63
CA TRP A 118 11.06 -8.54 -5.87
C TRP A 118 12.33 -9.22 -5.34
N GLU A 119 12.20 -10.43 -4.81
CA GLU A 119 13.32 -11.22 -4.29
C GLU A 119 14.43 -11.36 -5.35
N GLY A 120 15.67 -11.14 -4.92
CA GLY A 120 16.86 -11.14 -5.80
C GLY A 120 16.97 -9.94 -6.74
N ARG A 121 16.05 -8.96 -6.67
CA ARG A 121 16.12 -7.71 -7.45
C ARG A 121 16.39 -6.47 -6.60
N ILE A 122 16.11 -6.53 -5.30
CA ILE A 122 16.31 -5.45 -4.34
C ILE A 122 17.04 -6.02 -3.12
N ASP A 123 18.18 -5.44 -2.75
CA ASP A 123 19.00 -5.96 -1.64
C ASP A 123 18.53 -5.46 -0.26
N ARG A 124 17.66 -4.44 -0.22
CA ARG A 124 17.18 -3.77 0.99
C ARG A 124 15.67 -3.82 1.11
N MET A 125 15.12 -5.01 1.32
CA MET A 125 13.68 -5.22 1.51
C MET A 125 13.12 -4.48 2.72
N ASP A 126 13.94 -4.22 3.73
CA ASP A 126 13.59 -3.38 4.90
C ASP A 126 13.40 -1.89 4.57
N LYS A 127 13.68 -1.49 3.32
CA LYS A 127 13.51 -0.13 2.80
C LYS A 127 12.53 -0.07 1.63
N LEU A 128 11.93 -1.20 1.26
CA LEU A 128 10.87 -1.24 0.28
C LEU A 128 9.57 -0.72 0.92
N ALA A 129 9.07 0.40 0.42
CA ALA A 129 7.81 0.98 0.85
C ALA A 129 6.89 1.20 -0.35
N THR A 130 5.61 0.89 -0.16
CA THR A 130 4.56 1.13 -1.15
C THR A 130 3.66 2.23 -0.62
N ILE A 131 3.47 3.29 -1.43
CA ILE A 131 2.38 4.25 -1.22
C ILE A 131 1.18 3.77 -2.00
N TRP A 132 0.07 3.55 -1.31
CA TRP A 132 -1.21 3.21 -1.93
C TRP A 132 -2.14 4.42 -1.80
N LEU A 133 -2.33 5.16 -2.91
CA LEU A 133 -3.16 6.34 -3.00
C LEU A 133 -4.56 5.97 -3.52
N ALA A 134 -5.59 6.37 -2.79
CA ALA A 134 -6.98 6.13 -3.17
C ALA A 134 -7.40 7.14 -4.26
N ILE A 135 -7.75 6.64 -5.45
CA ILE A 135 -8.39 7.45 -6.51
C ILE A 135 -9.88 7.61 -6.22
N ASP A 136 -10.52 6.50 -5.83
CA ASP A 136 -11.91 6.42 -5.39
C ASP A 136 -12.00 6.12 -3.90
N PRO A 137 -13.17 6.31 -3.23
CA PRO A 137 -13.36 5.86 -1.87
C PRO A 137 -13.04 4.36 -1.78
N SER A 138 -12.15 3.97 -0.87
CA SER A 138 -11.76 2.58 -0.64
C SER A 138 -12.27 2.15 0.72
N ASN A 139 -13.13 1.14 0.77
CA ASN A 139 -13.72 0.64 2.00
C ASN A 139 -13.98 -0.88 1.93
N LYS A 140 -14.46 -1.47 3.03
CA LYS A 140 -14.67 -2.93 3.09
C LYS A 140 -15.68 -3.45 2.07
N GLN A 141 -16.61 -2.61 1.61
CA GLN A 141 -17.66 -3.03 0.68
C GLN A 141 -17.18 -3.08 -0.77
N ASN A 142 -16.09 -2.38 -1.11
CA ASN A 142 -15.53 -2.35 -2.47
C ASN A 142 -14.08 -2.87 -2.57
N GLY A 143 -13.62 -3.60 -1.54
CA GLY A 143 -12.33 -4.30 -1.59
C GLY A 143 -11.12 -3.44 -1.21
N CYS A 144 -11.24 -2.64 -0.15
CA CYS A 144 -10.06 -1.96 0.40
C CYS A 144 -8.98 -2.95 0.84
N MET A 145 -7.74 -2.50 0.77
CA MET A 145 -6.61 -3.25 1.29
C MET A 145 -6.77 -3.54 2.78
N ARG A 146 -6.30 -4.71 3.19
CA ARG A 146 -6.19 -5.09 4.59
C ARG A 146 -4.82 -5.69 4.86
N VAL A 147 -4.32 -5.47 6.07
CA VAL A 147 -3.00 -5.93 6.50
C VAL A 147 -3.06 -6.60 7.86
N ILE A 148 -2.07 -7.44 8.16
CA ILE A 148 -1.84 -7.93 9.51
C ILE A 148 -0.72 -7.08 10.13
N PRO A 149 -0.99 -6.28 11.18
CA PRO A 149 0.01 -5.40 11.75
C PRO A 149 1.26 -6.12 12.25
N SER A 150 2.40 -5.43 12.22
CA SER A 150 3.71 -5.91 12.71
C SER A 150 4.30 -7.12 11.96
N THR A 151 3.66 -7.61 10.90
CA THR A 151 4.12 -8.81 10.18
C THR A 151 5.34 -8.56 9.30
N HIS A 152 5.67 -7.31 8.98
CA HIS A 152 6.93 -6.93 8.32
C HIS A 152 8.18 -7.24 9.16
N LEU A 153 8.01 -7.53 10.46
CA LEU A 153 9.06 -7.98 11.37
C LEU A 153 9.24 -9.51 11.35
N VAL A 154 8.33 -10.25 10.71
CA VAL A 154 8.47 -11.69 10.53
C VAL A 154 9.62 -11.95 9.56
N SER A 155 10.44 -12.95 9.88
CA SER A 155 11.62 -13.33 9.10
C SER A 155 11.62 -14.82 8.80
N GLY A 156 12.16 -15.19 7.65
CA GLY A 156 12.33 -16.57 7.22
C GLY A 156 11.50 -16.93 6.01
N ASP A 157 11.66 -18.15 5.53
CA ASP A 157 10.99 -18.63 4.32
C ASP A 157 9.52 -18.92 4.61
N LEU A 158 8.63 -18.07 4.09
CA LEU A 158 7.20 -18.24 4.21
C LEU A 158 6.67 -19.19 3.13
N GLU A 159 5.80 -20.10 3.55
CA GLU A 159 5.11 -21.01 2.65
C GLU A 159 3.96 -20.33 1.93
N TYR A 160 3.88 -20.58 0.63
CA TYR A 160 2.76 -20.16 -0.21
C TYR A 160 2.10 -21.38 -0.86
N VAL A 161 0.78 -21.36 -0.91
CA VAL A 161 -0.04 -22.43 -1.47
C VAL A 161 -0.66 -22.00 -2.80
N PRO A 162 -0.89 -22.92 -3.76
CA PRO A 162 -1.48 -22.58 -5.06
C PRO A 162 -2.93 -22.07 -4.95
N VAL A 163 -3.28 -21.08 -5.77
CA VAL A 163 -4.66 -20.58 -5.95
C VAL A 163 -4.97 -20.37 -7.45
N SER A 164 -6.27 -20.30 -7.78
CA SER A 164 -6.77 -20.14 -9.14
C SER A 164 -6.61 -18.69 -9.65
N LYS A 165 -5.97 -18.51 -10.82
CA LYS A 165 -5.78 -17.20 -11.47
C LYS A 165 -7.06 -16.64 -12.12
N GLU A 166 -8.07 -17.48 -12.26
CA GLU A 166 -9.41 -17.10 -12.71
C GLU A 166 -10.10 -16.21 -11.66
N THR A 167 -9.82 -16.47 -10.38
CA THR A 167 -10.43 -15.76 -9.24
C THR A 167 -9.45 -14.87 -8.48
N HIS A 168 -8.15 -15.09 -8.63
CA HIS A 168 -7.08 -14.35 -7.95
C HIS A 168 -6.15 -13.64 -8.93
N THR A 169 -5.59 -12.50 -8.52
CA THR A 169 -4.59 -11.78 -9.33
C THR A 169 -3.26 -12.54 -9.40
N PHE A 170 -2.97 -13.40 -8.42
CA PHE A 170 -1.76 -14.22 -8.35
C PHE A 170 -2.11 -15.72 -8.36
N GLY A 171 -1.13 -16.57 -8.68
CA GLY A 171 -1.29 -18.04 -8.69
C GLY A 171 -0.96 -18.72 -7.37
N THR A 172 -0.59 -17.95 -6.34
CA THR A 172 -0.29 -18.45 -5.00
C THR A 172 -0.70 -17.45 -3.94
N GLU A 173 -1.02 -17.92 -2.75
CA GLU A 173 -1.30 -17.11 -1.56
C GLU A 173 -0.43 -17.53 -0.38
N LEU A 174 -0.17 -16.60 0.54
CA LEU A 174 0.55 -16.85 1.78
C LEU A 174 -0.29 -17.80 2.65
N HIS A 175 0.32 -18.88 3.14
CA HIS A 175 -0.40 -19.85 3.95
C HIS A 175 -0.94 -19.21 5.23
N ASN A 176 -2.23 -19.37 5.49
CA ASN A 176 -2.93 -18.83 6.68
C ASN A 176 -2.41 -19.34 8.05
N ARG A 177 -1.39 -20.19 8.10
CA ARG A 177 -0.77 -20.61 9.36
C ARG A 177 0.04 -19.49 10.02
N TYR A 178 0.37 -18.45 9.25
CA TYR A 178 1.22 -17.34 9.68
C TYR A 178 0.44 -16.14 10.21
N PHE A 179 -0.89 -16.13 10.05
CA PHE A 179 -1.73 -15.01 10.48
C PHE A 179 -3.17 -15.46 10.73
N ASP A 180 -3.92 -14.66 11.49
CA ASP A 180 -5.36 -14.81 11.63
C ASP A 180 -6.05 -13.61 10.98
N GLU A 181 -6.95 -13.85 10.02
CA GLU A 181 -7.65 -12.77 9.32
C GLU A 181 -8.50 -11.90 10.26
N LYS A 182 -8.86 -12.39 11.45
CA LYS A 182 -9.58 -11.59 12.45
C LYS A 182 -8.75 -10.41 12.97
N ASP A 183 -7.43 -10.50 12.88
CA ASP A 183 -6.48 -9.48 13.34
C ASP A 183 -6.20 -8.44 12.25
N ALA A 184 -6.86 -8.57 11.08
CA ALA A 184 -6.65 -7.68 9.96
C ALA A 184 -7.15 -6.25 10.23
N VAL A 185 -6.30 -5.28 9.91
CA VAL A 185 -6.63 -3.86 9.87
C VAL A 185 -6.94 -3.46 8.43
N TYR A 186 -8.10 -2.86 8.22
CA TYR A 186 -8.59 -2.43 6.92
C TYR A 186 -8.22 -0.97 6.65
N PHE A 187 -7.70 -0.69 5.47
CA PHE A 187 -7.26 0.65 5.07
C PHE A 187 -8.39 1.39 4.36
N GLU A 188 -9.42 1.77 5.11
CA GLU A 188 -10.57 2.50 4.56
C GLU A 188 -10.22 3.96 4.29
N LEU A 189 -10.03 4.36 3.03
CA LEU A 189 -9.47 5.65 2.61
C LEU A 189 -10.48 6.45 1.79
N GLN A 190 -10.50 7.77 1.97
CA GLN A 190 -11.18 8.69 1.06
C GLN A 190 -10.32 9.00 -0.17
N PRO A 191 -10.91 9.48 -1.29
CA PRO A 191 -10.15 9.95 -2.43
C PRO A 191 -9.03 10.92 -2.01
N ASN A 192 -7.85 10.74 -2.60
CA ASN A 192 -6.61 11.48 -2.33
C ASN A 192 -5.98 11.22 -0.96
N GLU A 193 -6.55 10.37 -0.10
CA GLU A 193 -5.84 9.82 1.05
C GLU A 193 -4.96 8.64 0.63
N CYS A 194 -3.93 8.34 1.40
CA CYS A 194 -3.07 7.20 1.12
C CYS A 194 -2.69 6.39 2.36
N SER A 195 -2.20 5.19 2.12
CA SER A 195 -1.39 4.45 3.09
C SER A 195 0.05 4.39 2.62
N VAL A 196 0.97 4.22 3.57
CA VAL A 196 2.33 3.78 3.27
C VAL A 196 2.58 2.50 4.07
N HIS A 197 3.08 1.46 3.42
CA HIS A 197 3.34 0.18 4.08
C HIS A 197 4.68 -0.43 3.65
N ASP A 198 5.28 -1.22 4.54
CA ASP A 198 6.52 -1.99 4.30
C ASP A 198 6.22 -3.14 3.34
N GLY A 199 7.11 -3.38 2.38
CA GLY A 199 6.92 -4.43 1.37
C GLY A 199 6.84 -5.86 1.93
N ARG A 200 7.19 -6.08 3.20
CA ARG A 200 7.08 -7.37 3.90
C ARG A 200 5.83 -7.51 4.76
N ILE A 201 4.97 -6.48 4.81
CA ILE A 201 3.73 -6.62 5.55
C ILE A 201 2.81 -7.64 4.85
N PHE A 202 2.15 -8.49 5.62
CA PHE A 202 1.15 -9.41 5.07
C PHE A 202 -0.10 -8.62 4.73
N MET A 203 -0.48 -8.64 3.45
CA MET A 203 -1.59 -7.85 2.94
C MET A 203 -2.41 -8.58 1.88
N ALA A 204 -3.67 -8.18 1.74
CA ALA A 204 -4.61 -8.65 0.73
C ALA A 204 -5.54 -7.51 0.27
N LEU A 205 -6.11 -7.63 -0.93
CA LEU A 205 -7.12 -6.72 -1.49
C LEU A 205 -8.34 -7.51 -1.99
#